data_AF-A0A1T5QNG0-F1
#
_entry.id   AF-A0A1T5QNG0-F1
#
_cell.length_a   1.000
_cell.length_b   1.000
_cell.length_c   1.000
_cell.angle_alpha   90.00
_cell.angle_beta   90.00
_cell.angle_gamma   90.00
#
_symmetry.space_group_name_H-M   'P 1'
#
loop_
_entity.id
_entity.type
_entity.pdbx_description
1 polymer ?
#
loop_
_entity_poly.entity_id
_entity_poly.type
_entity_poly.pdbx_seq_one_letter_code
_entity_poly.pdbx_strand_id
1 'polypeptide(L)'
;MAPNAPTGLVRRMFALFHLGGVQQKRADRLAVASYVTWRRIRTTDDLTEADIKAVVATLEYWRLAGQIEYRCRRIAESMQEVSA
;
A
#
# COMPACT_ATOMS: atom_id res chain seq x y z
N MET A 1 -11.89 1.88 8.52
CA MET A 1 -10.51 2.39 8.31
C MET A 1 -9.85 2.45 9.68
N ALA A 2 -8.54 2.23 9.81
CA ALA A 2 -7.80 2.20 11.08
C ALA A 2 -8.33 3.25 12.09
N PRO A 3 -9.05 2.86 13.16
CA PRO A 3 -9.83 3.80 13.97
C PRO A 3 -8.96 4.82 14.72
N ASN A 4 -7.66 4.54 14.88
CA ASN A 4 -6.73 5.35 15.67
C ASN A 4 -5.65 6.06 14.83
N ALA A 5 -5.62 5.88 13.51
CA ALA A 5 -4.58 6.48 12.69
C ALA A 5 -4.90 7.96 12.38
N PRO A 6 -3.92 8.89 12.45
CA PRO A 6 -4.15 10.28 12.08
C PRO A 6 -4.66 10.41 10.64
N THR A 7 -5.76 11.14 10.43
CA THR A 7 -6.39 11.31 9.11
C THR A 7 -5.41 11.79 8.03
N GLY A 8 -4.46 12.66 8.39
CA GLY A 8 -3.42 13.13 7.47
C GLY A 8 -2.49 12.03 6.98
N LEU A 9 -2.15 11.07 7.84
CA LEU A 9 -1.31 9.94 7.50
C LEU A 9 -2.02 8.99 6.52
N VAL A 10 -3.31 8.73 6.76
CA VAL A 10 -4.11 7.89 5.86
C VAL A 10 -4.26 8.54 4.48
N ARG A 11 -4.52 9.86 4.43
CA ARG A 11 -4.57 10.60 3.15
C ARG A 11 -3.25 10.50 2.38
N ARG A 12 -2.12 10.60 3.08
CA ARG A 12 -0.79 10.47 2.46
C ARG A 12 -0.56 9.09 1.87
N MET A 13 -0.94 8.03 2.59
CA MET A 13 -0.89 6.66 2.08
C MET A 13 -1.68 6.51 0.76
N PHE A 14 -2.92 6.99 0.72
CA PHE A 14 -3.73 6.92 -0.50
C PHE A 14 -3.19 7.78 -1.65
N ALA A 15 -2.62 8.95 -1.36
CA ALA A 15 -1.95 9.76 -2.37
C ALA A 15 -0.73 9.04 -2.97
N LEU A 16 0.05 8.32 -2.16
CA LEU A 16 1.18 7.52 -2.64
C LEU A 16 0.71 6.30 -3.44
N PHE A 17 -0.38 5.65 -3.04
CA PHE A 17 -1.01 4.62 -3.87
C PHE A 17 -1.47 5.14 -5.23
N HIS A 18 -1.96 6.38 -5.27
CA HIS A 18 -2.31 7.04 -6.54
C HIS A 18 -1.08 7.23 -7.43
N LEU A 19 0.02 7.75 -6.87
CA LEU A 19 1.28 7.88 -7.58
C LEU A 19 1.87 6.53 -8.02
N GLY A 20 1.61 5.46 -7.27
CA GLY A 20 2.01 4.10 -7.65
C GLY A 20 1.09 3.43 -8.67
N GLY A 21 0.05 4.10 -9.15
CA GLY A 21 -0.90 3.55 -10.14
C GLY A 21 -1.91 2.55 -9.58
N VAL A 22 -2.07 2.44 -8.26
CA VAL A 22 -2.94 1.45 -7.59
C VAL A 22 -4.19 2.07 -6.94
N GLN A 23 -4.60 3.31 -7.31
CA GLN A 23 -5.77 3.94 -6.68
C GLN A 23 -7.11 3.28 -7.01
N GLN A 24 -7.26 2.65 -8.17
CA GLN A 24 -8.58 2.19 -8.63
C GLN A 24 -8.92 0.82 -8.06
N LYS A 25 -7.95 -0.11 -8.08
CA LYS A 25 -8.16 -1.48 -7.65
C LYS A 25 -7.83 -1.62 -6.16
N ARG A 26 -8.87 -1.85 -5.34
CA ARG A 26 -8.71 -2.11 -3.90
C ARG A 26 -7.77 -3.30 -3.66
N ALA A 27 -7.88 -4.36 -4.46
CA ALA A 27 -7.01 -5.53 -4.39
C ALA A 27 -5.53 -5.16 -4.49
N ASP A 28 -5.16 -4.30 -5.44
CA ASP A 28 -3.78 -3.89 -5.65
C ASP A 28 -3.22 -3.12 -4.44
N ARG A 29 -4.01 -2.23 -3.83
CA ARG A 29 -3.60 -1.55 -2.60
C ARG A 29 -3.39 -2.53 -1.45
N LEU A 30 -4.29 -3.49 -1.31
CA LEU A 30 -4.19 -4.53 -0.29
C LEU A 30 -2.98 -5.44 -0.54
N ALA A 31 -2.65 -5.73 -1.79
CA ALA A 31 -1.46 -6.49 -2.17
C ALA A 31 -0.18 -5.73 -1.77
N VAL A 32 -0.08 -4.45 -2.13
CA VAL A 32 1.07 -3.61 -1.74
C VAL A 32 1.16 -3.46 -0.21
N ALA A 33 0.05 -3.19 0.47
CA ALA A 33 0.03 -3.10 1.93
C ALA A 33 0.43 -4.42 2.60
N SER A 34 -0.03 -5.56 2.06
CA SER A 34 0.33 -6.89 2.57
C SER A 34 1.80 -7.21 2.33
N TYR A 35 2.33 -6.80 1.18
CA TYR A 35 3.76 -6.96 0.86
C TYR A 35 4.64 -6.16 1.82
N VAL A 36 4.31 -4.89 2.07
CA VAL A 36 5.13 -4.02 2.94
C VAL A 36 5.08 -4.45 4.39
N THR A 37 3.90 -4.89 4.87
CA THR A 37 3.71 -5.29 6.28
C THR A 37 4.04 -6.77 6.54
N TRP A 38 4.38 -7.53 5.50
CA TRP A 38 4.56 -8.99 5.53
C TRP A 38 3.40 -9.74 6.21
N ARG A 39 2.18 -9.22 6.06
CA ARG A 39 0.98 -9.77 6.70
C ARG A 39 -0.17 -9.74 5.72
N ARG A 40 -1.10 -10.70 5.82
CA ARG A 40 -2.27 -10.74 4.95
C ARG A 40 -3.29 -9.67 5.38
N ILE A 41 -3.47 -8.65 4.56
CA ILE A 41 -4.45 -7.57 4.78
C ILE A 41 -5.66 -7.83 3.88
N ARG A 42 -6.84 -8.06 4.47
CA ARG A 42 -8.09 -8.29 3.72
C ARG A 42 -8.87 -6.99 3.55
N THR A 43 -8.68 -6.05 4.47
CA THR A 43 -9.29 -4.72 4.41
C THR A 43 -8.31 -3.66 4.89
N THR A 44 -8.50 -2.42 4.45
CA THR A 44 -7.75 -1.26 4.98
C THR A 44 -8.03 -0.98 6.47
N ASP A 45 -8.97 -1.70 7.06
CA ASP A 45 -9.36 -1.57 8.46
C ASP A 45 -8.49 -2.46 9.35
N ASP A 46 -7.85 -3.48 8.76
CA ASP A 46 -6.87 -4.35 9.41
C ASP A 46 -5.51 -3.65 9.59
N LEU A 47 -5.33 -2.46 9.01
CA LEU A 47 -4.12 -1.67 9.13
C LEU A 47 -4.11 -0.93 10.46
N THR A 48 -3.04 -1.09 11.23
CA THR A 48 -2.74 -0.26 12.39
C THR A 48 -2.07 1.05 11.96
N GLU A 49 -1.94 2.01 12.88
CA GLU A 49 -1.14 3.21 12.60
C GLU A 49 0.31 2.87 12.21
N ALA A 50 0.91 1.86 12.88
CA ALA A 50 2.26 1.40 12.57
C ALA A 50 2.34 0.81 11.15
N ASP A 51 1.34 0.04 10.74
CA ASP A 51 1.24 -0.50 9.38
C ASP A 51 1.18 0.64 8.36
N ILE A 52 0.34 1.65 8.61
CA ILE A 52 0.21 2.81 7.71
C ILE A 52 1.53 3.59 7.64
N LYS A 53 2.23 3.79 8.77
CA LYS A 53 3.55 4.45 8.78
C LYS A 53 4.58 3.67 7.94
N ALA A 54 4.62 2.35 8.09
CA ALA A 54 5.51 1.50 7.31
C ALA A 54 5.19 1.60 5.80
N VAL A 55 3.91 1.48 5.42
CA VAL A 55 3.47 1.63 4.03
C VAL A 55 3.85 3.00 3.47
N VAL A 56 3.57 4.09 4.19
CA VAL A 56 3.94 5.44 3.76
C VAL A 56 5.45 5.55 3.58
N ALA A 57 6.25 5.19 4.58
CA ALA A 57 7.70 5.31 4.53
C ALA A 57 8.30 4.53 3.34
N THR A 58 7.82 3.31 3.10
CA THR A 58 8.27 2.48 1.98
C THR A 58 7.88 3.07 0.63
N LEU A 59 6.64 3.54 0.48
CA LEU A 59 6.19 4.16 -0.77
C LEU A 59 6.93 5.47 -1.06
N GLU A 60 7.23 6.27 -0.03
CA GLU A 60 8.04 7.49 -0.19
C GLU A 60 9.46 7.18 -0.60
N TYR A 61 10.07 6.16 0.00
CA TYR A 61 11.38 5.68 -0.44
C TYR A 61 11.36 5.27 -1.92
N TRP A 62 10.36 4.49 -2.35
CA TRP A 62 10.24 4.11 -3.76
C TRP A 62 9.98 5.31 -4.67
N ARG A 63 9.22 6.30 -4.22
CA ARG A 63 9.01 7.55 -4.97
C ARG A 63 10.32 8.30 -5.15
N LEU A 64 11.09 8.48 -4.08
CA LEU A 64 12.39 9.17 -4.12
C LEU A 64 13.40 8.42 -4.99
N ALA A 65 13.31 7.09 -5.04
CA ALA A 65 14.12 6.26 -5.93
C ALA A 65 13.62 6.23 -7.39
N GLY A 66 12.50 6.89 -7.72
CA GLY A 66 11.90 6.84 -9.07
C GLY A 66 11.28 5.48 -9.45
N GLN A 67 10.96 4.64 -8.46
CA GLN A 67 10.54 3.24 -8.65
C GLN A 67 9.10 2.95 -8.19
N ILE A 68 8.35 3.95 -7.70
CA ILE A 68 7.04 3.74 -7.07
C ILE A 68 6.04 3.03 -8.00
N GLU A 69 5.90 3.47 -9.25
CA GLU A 69 4.98 2.85 -10.21
C GLU A 69 5.38 1.41 -10.54
N TYR A 70 6.65 1.18 -10.85
CA TYR A 70 7.17 -0.14 -11.21
C TYR A 70 6.97 -1.16 -10.09
N ARG A 71 7.32 -0.78 -8.84
CA ARG A 71 7.22 -1.69 -7.70
C ARG A 71 5.77 -1.98 -7.33
N CYS A 72 4.91 -0.95 -7.28
CA CYS A 72 3.49 -1.14 -6.98
C CYS A 72 2.83 -2.06 -8.01
N ARG A 73 3.10 -1.84 -9.31
CA ARG A 73 2.59 -2.69 -10.39
C ARG A 73 3.05 -4.13 -10.26
N ARG A 74 4.36 -4.36 -10.13
CA ARG A 74 4.95 -5.70 -10.02
C ARG A 74 4.40 -6.49 -8.83
N ILE A 75 4.20 -5.83 -7.69
CA ILE A 75 3.62 -6.46 -6.49
C ILE A 75 2.14 -6.79 -6.71
N ALA A 76 1.38 -5.88 -7.31
CA ALA A 76 -0.03 -6.10 -7.59
C ALA A 76 -0.23 -7.29 -8.54
N GLU A 77 0.60 -7.41 -9.57
CA GLU A 77 0.60 -8.53 -10.52
C GLU A 77 1.03 -9.84 -9.83
N SER A 78 2.15 -9.86 -9.11
CA SER A 78 2.68 -11.10 -8.52
C SER A 78 1.78 -11.72 -7.46
N MET A 79 1.04 -10.89 -6.71
CA MET A 79 0.10 -11.39 -5.68
C MET A 79 -1.21 -11.91 -6.29
N GLN A 80 -1.56 -11.48 -7.50
CA GLN A 80 -2.72 -12.01 -8.23
C GLN A 80 -2.41 -13.39 -8.82
N GLU A 81 -1.20 -13.59 -9.35
CA GLU A 81 -0.76 -14.87 -9.91
C GLU A 81 -0.71 -16.00 -8.88
N VAL A 82 -0.39 -15.71 -7.61
CA VAL A 82 -0.39 -16.71 -6.53
C VAL A 82 -1.82 -17.13 -6.10
N SER A 83 -2.85 -16.39 -6.51
CA SER A 83 -4.25 -16.64 -6.15
C SER A 83 -5.05 -17.39 -7.22
N ALA A 84 -4.43 -17.77 -8.34
CA ALA A 84 -5.01 -18.53 -9.45
C ALA A 84 -4.50 -19.97 -9.46
#